data_AF-A0A9N9NXY7-F1
#
_entry.id   AF-A0A9N9NXY7-F1
#
_cell.length_a   1.000
_cell.length_b   1.000
_cell.length_c   1.000
_cell.angle_alpha   90.00
_cell.angle_beta   90.00
_cell.angle_gamma   90.00
#
_symmetry.space_group_name_H-M   'P 1'
#
loop_
_entity.id
_entity.type
_entity.pdbx_description
1 polymer ?
#
loop_
_entity_poly.entity_id
_entity_poly.type
_entity_poly.pdbx_seq_one_letter_code
_entity_poly.pdbx_strand_id
1 'polypeptide(L)' 'KNICDTNVTNIDYAFLLKQAAKWIKYDGRLPPEAFCVDNRAIGRGKYEGGIHIGYVDQHQHKLIIGWGWKQHELHDFEV' A
#
# COMPACT_ATOMS: atom_id res chain seq x y z
N LYS A 1 0.80 7.21 -14.42
CA LYS A 1 1.84 7.83 -13.58
C LYS A 1 1.35 7.68 -12.15
N ASN A 2 1.87 6.70 -11.42
CA ASN A 2 1.52 6.52 -10.00
C ASN A 2 2.43 7.42 -9.16
N ILE A 3 2.06 7.74 -7.93
CA ILE A 3 2.92 8.51 -7.03
C ILE A 3 4.26 7.78 -6.82
N CYS A 4 4.30 6.44 -6.91
CA CYS A 4 5.54 5.67 -6.87
C CYS A 4 6.51 5.97 -8.05
N ASP A 5 6.09 6.69 -9.09
CA ASP A 5 6.91 7.04 -10.27
C ASP A 5 7.31 8.54 -10.32
N THR A 6 6.93 9.35 -9.32
CA THR A 6 6.97 10.81 -9.47
C THR A 6 7.76 11.50 -8.36
N ASN A 7 8.89 12.14 -8.72
CA ASN A 7 9.55 13.13 -7.89
C ASN A 7 8.65 14.37 -7.78
N VAL A 8 7.84 14.45 -6.73
CA VAL A 8 6.93 15.58 -6.52
C VAL A 8 7.71 16.73 -5.86
N THR A 9 8.15 17.70 -6.67
CA THR A 9 8.95 18.87 -6.22
C THR A 9 8.12 20.13 -5.95
N ASN A 10 6.79 20.06 -5.99
CA ASN A 10 5.92 21.16 -5.57
C ASN A 10 4.56 20.61 -5.16
N ILE A 11 4.36 20.41 -3.85
CA ILE A 11 3.03 20.09 -3.31
C ILE A 11 2.51 21.39 -2.70
N ASP A 12 1.46 21.94 -3.31
CA ASP A 12 0.69 23.02 -2.72
C ASP A 12 0.19 22.59 -1.33
N TYR A 13 0.67 23.29 -0.29
CA TYR A 13 0.37 22.99 1.12
C TYR A 13 -1.14 22.90 1.44
N ALA A 14 -2.00 23.48 0.59
CA ALA A 14 -3.45 23.44 0.75
C ALA A 14 -4.08 22.06 0.44
N PHE A 15 -3.43 21.19 -0.36
CA PHE A 15 -3.95 19.86 -0.70
C PHE A 15 -3.75 18.84 0.43
N LEU A 16 -2.70 19.04 1.25
CA LEU A 16 -2.34 18.15 2.36
C LEU A 16 -3.32 18.22 3.56
N LEU A 17 -4.18 19.24 3.63
CA LEU A 17 -5.05 19.46 4.80
C LEU A 17 -6.45 18.81 4.70
N LYS A 18 -6.81 18.12 3.60
CA LYS A 18 -8.23 17.79 3.35
C LYS A 18 -8.66 16.34 3.17
N GLN A 19 -7.78 15.33 3.23
CA GLN A 19 -8.23 13.94 3.16
C GLN A 19 -7.44 13.04 4.12
N ALA A 20 -8.13 12.47 5.12
CA ALA A 20 -7.59 11.35 5.88
C ALA A 20 -7.34 10.19 4.90
N ALA A 21 -6.16 9.60 4.96
CA ALA A 21 -5.83 8.39 4.21
C ALA A 21 -6.88 7.29 4.49
N LYS A 22 -7.39 6.66 3.45
CA LYS A 22 -8.33 5.55 3.54
C LYS A 22 -7.71 4.33 2.91
N TRP A 23 -7.87 3.19 3.58
CA TRP A 23 -7.54 1.89 3.04
C TRP A 23 -8.63 1.49 2.06
N ILE A 24 -8.22 1.08 0.86
CA ILE A 24 -9.12 0.66 -0.23
C ILE A 24 -8.79 -0.78 -0.57
N LYS A 25 -9.81 -1.62 -0.73
CA LYS A 25 -9.61 -3.01 -1.16
C LYS A 25 -8.88 -3.04 -2.50
N TYR A 26 -7.82 -3.84 -2.57
CA TYR A 26 -7.05 -4.00 -3.80
C TYR A 26 -7.87 -4.77 -4.85
N ASP A 27 -7.94 -4.23 -6.06
CA ASP A 27 -8.75 -4.75 -7.18
C ASP A 27 -7.89 -5.24 -8.36
N GLY A 28 -6.58 -5.39 -8.15
CA GLY A 28 -5.60 -5.73 -9.19
C GLY A 28 -4.81 -4.54 -9.68
N ARG A 29 -5.13 -3.31 -9.27
CA ARG A 29 -4.35 -2.11 -9.59
C ARG A 29 -4.11 -1.26 -8.35
N LEU A 30 -2.96 -0.61 -8.30
CA LEU A 30 -2.71 0.37 -7.25
C LEU A 30 -3.40 1.68 -7.59
N PRO A 31 -4.08 2.30 -6.62
CA PRO A 31 -4.48 3.70 -6.73
C PRO A 31 -3.26 4.58 -7.00
N PRO A 32 -3.38 5.63 -7.85
CA PRO A 32 -2.29 6.57 -8.07
C PRO A 32 -1.76 7.16 -6.76
N GLU A 33 -2.63 7.33 -5.77
CA GLU A 33 -2.37 7.93 -4.47
C GLU A 33 -1.85 6.94 -3.40
N ALA A 34 -1.55 5.69 -3.79
CA ALA A 34 -1.04 4.69 -2.86
C ALA A 34 0.26 5.17 -2.17
N PHE A 35 0.40 4.87 -0.88
CA PHE A 35 1.62 5.16 -0.15
C PHE A 35 2.74 4.20 -0.60
N CYS A 36 3.90 4.75 -0.95
CA CYS A 36 5.04 3.95 -1.39
C CYS A 36 6.29 4.26 -0.55
N VAL A 37 7.08 3.23 -0.27
CA VAL A 37 8.43 3.32 0.30
C VAL A 37 9.37 2.58 -0.65
N ASP A 38 10.42 3.24 -1.14
CA ASP A 38 11.39 2.67 -2.09
C ASP A 38 10.73 1.95 -3.28
N ASN A 39 9.77 2.62 -3.92
CA ASN A 39 8.97 2.13 -5.06
C ASN A 39 8.06 0.93 -4.76
N ARG A 40 7.89 0.55 -3.50
CA ARG A 40 6.95 -0.50 -3.08
C ARG A 40 5.76 0.12 -2.39
N ALA A 41 4.56 -0.20 -2.89
CA ALA A 41 3.34 0.25 -2.25
C ALA A 41 3.14 -0.48 -0.91
N ILE A 42 2.56 0.24 0.05
CA ILE A 42 2.19 -0.28 1.35
C ILE A 42 0.76 -0.78 1.30
N GLY A 43 0.52 -1.95 1.88
CA GLY A 43 -0.82 -2.48 2.05
C GLY A 43 -1.01 -3.08 3.44
N ARG A 44 -2.24 -3.49 3.73
CA ARG A 44 -2.59 -4.19 4.95
C ARG A 44 -3.56 -5.33 4.69
N GLY A 45 -3.44 -6.41 5.44
CA GLY A 45 -4.34 -7.55 5.34
C GLY A 45 -4.59 -8.18 6.70
N LYS A 46 -5.65 -8.98 6.78
CA LYS A 46 -5.95 -9.77 7.98
C LYS A 46 -5.22 -11.10 7.91
N TYR A 47 -4.50 -11.46 8.97
CA TYR A 47 -3.83 -12.74 9.10
C TYR A 47 -3.78 -13.14 10.57
N GLU A 48 -4.10 -14.40 10.90
CA GLU A 48 -4.06 -14.94 12.27
C GLU A 48 -4.75 -14.05 13.32
N GLY A 49 -5.93 -13.50 12.95
CA GLY A 49 -6.74 -12.63 13.82
C GLY A 49 -6.24 -11.19 13.96
N GLY A 50 -5.08 -10.85 13.39
CA GLY A 50 -4.49 -9.51 13.41
C GLY A 50 -4.59 -8.78 12.07
N ILE A 51 -4.35 -7.47 12.10
CA ILE A 51 -4.09 -6.66 10.89
C ILE A 51 -2.59 -6.50 10.77
N HIS A 52 -2.04 -6.89 9.62
CA HIS A 52 -0.61 -6.86 9.33
C HIS A 52 -0.34 -5.92 8.16
N ILE A 53 0.65 -5.05 8.35
CA ILE A 53 1.15 -4.13 7.32
C ILE A 53 2.28 -4.82 6.57
N GLY A 54 2.35 -4.58 5.27
CA GLY A 54 3.35 -5.17 4.40
C GLY A 54 3.55 -4.39 3.11
N TYR A 55 4.31 -4.99 2.20
CA TYR A 55 4.57 -4.44 0.87
C TYR A 55 3.76 -5.19 -0.18
N VAL A 56 3.22 -4.45 -1.15
CA VAL A 56 2.49 -5.01 -2.27
C VAL A 56 3.47 -5.39 -3.39
N ASP A 57 3.48 -6.67 -3.76
CA ASP A 57 4.06 -7.13 -5.00
C ASP A 57 3.02 -6.94 -6.12
N GLN A 58 3.20 -5.87 -6.91
CA GLN A 58 2.27 -5.52 -7.99
C GLN A 58 2.30 -6.52 -9.14
N HIS A 59 3.42 -7.21 -9.36
CA HIS A 59 3.56 -8.18 -10.44
C HIS A 59 2.80 -9.47 -10.12
N GLN A 60 2.78 -9.83 -8.85
CA GLN A 60 2.16 -11.06 -8.36
C GLN A 60 0.79 -10.81 -7.68
N HIS A 61 0.33 -9.56 -7.65
CA HIS A 61 -0.94 -9.13 -7.06
C HIS A 61 -1.16 -9.67 -5.63
N LYS A 62 -0.14 -9.51 -4.78
CA LYS A 62 -0.15 -10.02 -3.39
C LYS A 62 0.46 -9.03 -2.40
N LEU A 63 0.01 -9.09 -1.16
CA LEU A 63 0.61 -8.40 -0.03
C LEU A 63 1.55 -9.35 0.72
N ILE A 64 2.80 -8.92 0.91
CA ILE A 64 3.81 -9.65 1.67
C ILE A 64 3.88 -9.06 3.08
N ILE A 65 3.51 -9.86 4.08
CA ILE A 65 3.56 -9.48 5.49
C ILE A 65 4.59 -10.32 6.26
N GLY A 66 5.06 -9.78 7.38
CA GLY A 66 5.82 -10.54 8.37
C GLY A 66 4.92 -11.00 9.52
N TRP A 67 4.96 -12.29 9.86
CA TRP A 67 4.31 -12.84 11.04
C TRP A 67 5.09 -14.06 11.55
N GLY A 68 5.26 -14.19 12.86
CA GLY A 68 5.89 -15.38 13.47
C GLY A 68 7.29 -15.71 12.91
N TRP A 69 8.12 -14.69 12.64
CA TRP A 69 9.46 -14.84 12.04
C TRP A 69 9.47 -15.38 10.61
N LYS A 70 8.32 -15.40 9.93
CA LYS A 70 8.16 -15.84 8.56
C LYS A 70 7.47 -14.77 7.71
N GLN A 71 7.66 -14.89 6.41
CA GLN A 71 6.90 -14.11 5.43
C GLN A 71 5.65 -14.87 5.03
N HIS A 72 4.56 -14.13 4.86
CA HIS A 72 3.28 -14.66 4.40
C HIS A 72 2.73 -13.81 3.27
N GLU A 73 2.01 -14.48 2.37
CA GLU A 73 1.43 -13.88 1.17
C GLU A 73 -0.08 -13.82 1.34
N LEU A 74 -0.66 -12.63 1.19
CA LEU A 74 -2.10 -12.42 1.25
C LEU A 74 -2.62 -11.94 -0.11
N HIS A 75 -3.69 -12.58 -0.58
CA HIS A 75 -4.40 -12.18 -1.80
C HIS A 75 -5.61 -11.27 -1.54
N ASP A 76 -6.10 -11.22 -0.28
CA ASP A 76 -7.15 -10.30 0.15
C ASP A 76 -6.54 -9.24 1.07
N PHE A 77 -6.41 -8.02 0.54
CA PHE A 77 -5.75 -6.92 1.24
C PHE A 77 -6.27 -5.56 0.77
N GLU A 78 -5.89 -4.53 1.51
CA GLU A 78 -6.18 -3.13 1.23
C GLU A 78 -4.88 -2.36 1.01
N VAL A 79 -4.94 -1.27 0.23
CA VAL A 79 -3.85 -0.35 -0.09
C VAL A 79 -4.24 1.09 0.16
#